data_AF-A0A0F9GSQ7-F1
#
_entry.id   AF-A0A0F9GSQ7-F1
#
_cell.length_a   1.000
_cell.length_b   1.000
_cell.length_c   1.000
_cell.angle_alpha   90.00
_cell.angle_beta   90.00
_cell.angle_gamma   90.00
#
_symmetry.space_group_name_H-M   'P 1'
#
loop_
_entity.id
_entity.type
_entity.pdbx_description
1 polymer ?
#
loop_
_entity_poly.entity_id
_entity_poly.type
_entity_poly.pdbx_seq_one_letter_code
_entity_poly.pdbx_strand_id
1 'polypeptide(L)'
;GLRGFLLGIMNPPPGAHVWSAQFFDEPTISSPVLYLDEWWSHPGDPQGRTDLMVRIFDSSLQEIFVDSNLGPLEQGKTYIYDWSTRQLRGLTAQEES
;
A
#
# COMPACT_ATOMS: atom_id res chain seq x y z
N GLY A 1 6.98 10.95 -16.38
CA GLY A 1 5.90 10.13 -15.79
C GLY A 1 6.52 9.17 -14.82
N LEU A 2 5.87 8.96 -13.67
CA LEU A 2 6.25 7.91 -12.71
C LEU A 2 6.40 6.58 -13.46
N ARG A 3 7.52 5.88 -13.25
CA ARG A 3 7.79 4.56 -13.85
C ARG A 3 7.24 3.39 -13.01
N GLY A 4 6.67 3.67 -11.85
CA GLY A 4 5.98 2.70 -10.99
C GLY A 4 4.70 3.28 -10.41
N PHE A 5 4.39 3.04 -9.14
CA PHE A 5 3.13 3.48 -8.51
C PHE A 5 3.36 4.13 -7.15
N LEU A 6 2.37 4.88 -6.69
CA LEU A 6 2.28 5.37 -5.32
C LEU A 6 1.23 4.56 -4.55
N LEU A 7 1.51 4.24 -3.29
CA LEU A 7 0.57 3.57 -2.40
C LEU A 7 0.52 4.27 -1.05
N GLY A 8 -0.68 4.55 -0.57
CA GLY A 8 -0.95 4.95 0.81
C GLY A 8 -2.00 4.07 1.45
N ILE A 9 -2.28 4.32 2.73
CA ILE A 9 -3.39 3.70 3.45
C ILE A 9 -4.34 4.78 3.99
N MET A 10 -5.60 4.41 4.22
CA MET A 10 -6.56 5.28 4.89
C MET A 10 -7.46 4.50 5.85
N ASN A 11 -8.11 5.25 6.74
CA ASN A 11 -8.98 4.71 7.79
C ASN A 11 -8.35 3.53 8.54
N PRO A 12 -7.11 3.64 9.05
CA PRO A 12 -6.41 2.50 9.63
C PRO A 12 -7.14 1.94 10.86
N PRO A 13 -6.91 0.66 11.23
CA PRO A 13 -7.52 0.05 12.40
C PRO A 13 -7.19 0.84 13.68
N PRO A 14 -8.06 0.78 14.71
CA PRO A 14 -7.72 1.31 16.03
C PRO A 14 -6.40 0.73 16.53
N GLY A 15 -5.50 1.60 17.04
CA GLY A 15 -4.19 1.21 17.54
C GLY A 15 -3.08 1.13 16.48
N ALA A 16 -3.38 1.37 15.20
CA ALA A 16 -2.36 1.46 14.16
C ALA A 16 -1.38 2.62 14.42
N HIS A 17 -0.11 2.38 14.09
CA HIS A 17 0.96 3.37 14.22
C HIS A 17 1.81 3.49 12.95
N VAL A 18 2.12 2.36 12.32
CA VAL A 18 2.91 2.30 11.09
C VAL A 18 2.41 1.18 10.19
N TRP A 19 2.82 1.21 8.92
CA TRP A 19 2.45 0.21 7.94
C TRP A 19 3.61 -0.13 7.01
N SER A 20 3.47 -1.23 6.28
CA SER A 20 4.37 -1.58 5.19
C SER A 20 3.60 -2.33 4.10
N ALA A 21 4.13 -2.37 2.90
CA ALA A 21 3.64 -3.23 1.84
C ALA A 21 4.77 -4.04 1.21
N GLN A 22 4.43 -5.21 0.69
CA GLN A 22 5.35 -6.05 -0.06
C GLN A 22 4.57 -6.91 -1.06
N PHE A 23 5.25 -7.38 -2.09
CA PHE A 23 4.66 -8.39 -2.97
C PHE A 23 4.82 -9.78 -2.37
N PHE A 24 3.72 -10.54 -2.28
CA PHE A 24 3.73 -11.87 -1.66
C PHE A 24 4.65 -12.84 -2.41
N ASP A 25 4.60 -12.84 -3.74
CA ASP A 25 5.43 -13.74 -4.57
C ASP A 25 6.88 -13.26 -4.68
N GLU A 26 7.17 -12.00 -4.29
CA GLU A 26 8.51 -11.42 -4.35
C GLU A 26 8.78 -10.50 -3.14
N PRO A 27 8.98 -11.08 -1.94
CA PRO A 27 9.06 -10.31 -0.69
C PRO A 27 10.24 -9.33 -0.63
N THR A 28 11.25 -9.55 -1.47
CA THR A 28 12.39 -8.64 -1.63
C THR A 28 12.00 -7.28 -2.19
N ILE A 29 10.85 -7.19 -2.85
CA ILE A 29 10.23 -5.92 -3.26
C ILE A 29 9.22 -5.51 -2.18
N SER A 30 9.70 -4.70 -1.24
CA SER A 30 8.92 -4.19 -0.12
C SER A 30 9.14 -2.69 0.09
N SER A 31 8.16 -2.05 0.71
CA SER A 31 8.31 -0.73 1.29
C SER A 31 9.15 -0.82 2.59
N PRO A 32 9.80 0.27 3.01
CA PRO A 32 10.18 0.40 4.42
C PRO A 32 8.92 0.40 5.31
N VAL A 33 9.13 0.39 6.62
CA VAL A 33 8.06 0.71 7.59
C VAL A 33 7.80 2.22 7.50
N LEU A 34 6.56 2.60 7.25
CA LEU A 34 6.10 3.96 6.96
C LEU A 34 5.10 4.42 8.01
N TYR A 35 5.08 5.71 8.32
CA TYR A 35 4.00 6.32 9.10
C TYR A 35 2.68 6.30 8.32
N LEU A 36 1.55 6.44 9.03
CA LEU A 36 0.20 6.27 8.46
C LEU A 36 -0.15 7.30 7.37
N ASP A 37 0.53 8.44 7.35
CA ASP A 37 0.39 9.52 6.36
C ASP A 37 1.47 9.50 5.27
N GLU A 38 2.44 8.60 5.35
CA GLU A 38 3.50 8.46 4.36
C GLU A 38 3.08 7.55 3.20
N TRP A 39 3.58 7.90 2.01
CA TRP A 39 3.35 7.16 0.78
C TRP A 39 4.53 6.27 0.43
N TRP A 40 4.25 5.04 0.01
CA TRP A 40 5.25 4.21 -0.65
C TRP A 40 5.33 4.56 -2.13
N SER A 41 6.50 5.05 -2.57
CA SER A 41 6.82 5.24 -3.98
C SER A 41 7.60 4.05 -4.54
N HIS A 42 6.90 3.09 -5.14
CA HIS A 42 7.54 1.96 -5.80
C HIS A 42 8.06 2.38 -7.19
N PRO A 43 9.36 2.18 -7.49
CA PRO A 43 9.96 2.69 -8.74
C PRO A 43 9.75 1.80 -9.97
N GLY A 44 9.38 0.53 -9.79
CA GLY A 44 9.26 -0.47 -10.86
C GLY A 44 7.87 -0.52 -11.49
N ASP A 45 7.80 -1.02 -12.72
CA ASP A 45 6.51 -1.32 -13.37
C ASP A 45 5.86 -2.52 -12.65
N PRO A 46 4.65 -2.35 -12.08
CA PRO A 46 3.97 -3.44 -11.40
C PRO A 46 3.37 -4.47 -12.35
N GLN A 47 3.39 -4.30 -13.68
CA GLN A 47 2.97 -5.31 -14.67
C GLN A 47 1.62 -6.00 -14.38
N GLY A 48 0.64 -5.28 -13.80
CA GLY A 48 -0.66 -5.85 -13.47
C GLY A 48 -0.66 -6.81 -12.28
N ARG A 49 0.36 -6.78 -11.41
CA ARG A 49 0.48 -7.63 -10.22
C ARG A 49 -0.75 -7.52 -9.33
N THR A 50 -1.18 -8.65 -8.78
CA THR A 50 -2.36 -8.82 -7.93
C THR A 50 -2.03 -9.44 -6.58
N ASP A 51 -0.76 -9.53 -6.22
CA ASP A 51 -0.22 -10.20 -5.03
C ASP A 51 0.35 -9.20 -4.01
N LEU A 52 -0.03 -7.91 -4.11
CA LEU A 52 0.37 -6.91 -3.14
C LEU A 52 -0.24 -7.28 -1.77
N MET A 53 0.58 -7.17 -0.73
CA MET A 53 0.21 -7.36 0.66
C MET A 53 0.46 -6.07 1.44
N VAL A 54 -0.53 -5.65 2.24
CA VAL A 54 -0.44 -4.51 3.17
C VAL A 54 -0.44 -5.05 4.59
N ARG A 55 0.49 -4.57 5.41
CA ARG A 55 0.65 -4.94 6.82
C ARG A 55 0.59 -3.68 7.67
N ILE A 56 -0.11 -3.74 8.79
CA ILE A 56 -0.29 -2.62 9.72
C ILE A 56 0.15 -3.07 11.10
N PHE A 57 0.90 -2.20 11.78
CA PHE A 57 1.52 -2.46 13.07
C PHE A 57 1.11 -1.42 14.10
N ASP A 58 1.14 -1.81 15.38
CA ASP A 58 0.98 -0.90 16.50
C ASP A 58 2.28 -0.16 16.86
N SER A 59 2.24 0.65 17.92
CA SER A 59 3.40 1.43 18.39
C SER A 59 4.57 0.59 18.91
N SER A 60 4.35 -0.70 19.19
CA SER A 60 5.38 -1.65 19.61
C SER A 60 5.92 -2.46 18.43
N LEU A 61 5.54 -2.10 17.19
CA LEU A 61 5.82 -2.84 15.96
C LEU A 61 5.24 -4.26 15.94
N GLN A 62 4.21 -4.53 16.75
CA GLN A 62 3.46 -5.77 16.64
C GLN A 62 2.50 -5.67 15.45
N GLU A 63 2.48 -6.68 14.58
CA GLU A 63 1.52 -6.76 13.49
C GLU A 63 0.12 -6.94 14.07
N ILE A 64 -0.78 -6.02 13.74
CA ILE A 64 -2.17 -6.06 14.18
C ILE A 64 -3.12 -6.36 13.03
N PHE A 65 -2.65 -6.23 11.79
CA PHE A 65 -3.45 -6.51 10.61
C PHE A 65 -2.59 -6.79 9.37
N VAL A 66 -3.09 -7.69 8.52
CA VAL A 66 -2.53 -8.01 7.20
C VAL A 66 -3.65 -8.27 6.20
N ASP A 67 -3.51 -7.72 4.98
CA ASP A 67 -4.35 -8.03 3.82
C ASP A 67 -3.47 -8.36 2.63
N SER A 68 -3.91 -9.26 1.77
CA SER A 68 -3.13 -9.79 0.65
C SER A 68 -3.96 -9.97 -0.60
N ASN A 69 -3.28 -10.30 -1.70
CA ASN A 69 -3.90 -10.40 -3.03
C ASN A 69 -4.53 -9.09 -3.52
N LEU A 70 -3.89 -7.97 -3.19
CA LEU A 70 -4.33 -6.64 -3.61
C LEU A 70 -3.83 -6.32 -5.03
N GLY A 71 -4.70 -5.72 -5.83
CA GLY A 71 -4.42 -5.34 -7.22
C GLY A 71 -5.67 -5.52 -8.09
N PRO A 72 -5.54 -5.42 -9.43
CA PRO A 72 -4.30 -5.22 -10.17
C PRO A 72 -3.67 -3.84 -9.98
N LEU A 73 -2.34 -3.79 -10.03
CA LEU A 73 -1.55 -2.55 -10.00
C LEU A 73 -1.07 -2.17 -11.40
N GLU A 74 -1.25 -0.90 -11.77
CA GLU A 74 -0.87 -0.35 -13.07
C GLU A 74 0.24 0.70 -12.91
N GLN A 75 1.06 0.82 -13.94
CA GLN A 75 2.13 1.81 -14.00
C GLN A 75 1.58 3.24 -14.00
N GLY A 76 2.23 4.12 -13.24
CA GLY A 76 1.96 5.55 -13.19
C GLY A 76 0.70 5.90 -12.39
N LYS A 77 0.12 4.96 -11.64
CA LYS A 77 -1.08 5.18 -10.82
C LYS A 77 -0.74 5.44 -9.36
N THR A 78 -1.67 6.09 -8.69
CA THR A 78 -1.69 6.30 -7.25
C THR A 78 -2.81 5.46 -6.66
N TYR A 79 -2.53 4.75 -5.56
CA TYR A 79 -3.49 3.88 -4.89
C TYR A 79 -3.61 4.23 -3.41
N ILE A 80 -4.81 4.09 -2.87
CA ILE A 80 -5.05 4.07 -1.43
C ILE A 80 -5.71 2.75 -1.06
N TYR A 81 -5.13 2.06 -0.06
CA TYR A 81 -5.80 0.96 0.62
C TYR A 81 -6.66 1.49 1.77
N ASP A 82 -7.97 1.29 1.69
CA ASP A 82 -8.92 1.68 2.74
C ASP A 82 -9.24 0.46 3.61
N TRP A 83 -8.70 0.45 4.83
CA TRP A 83 -8.90 -0.64 5.77
C TRP A 83 -10.38 -0.83 6.15
N SER A 84 -11.16 0.26 6.21
CA SER A 84 -12.57 0.19 6.62
C SER A 84 -13.45 -0.56 5.62
N THR A 85 -13.09 -0.50 4.33
CA THR A 85 -13.81 -1.15 3.24
C THR A 85 -13.10 -2.37 2.68
N ARG A 86 -11.84 -2.62 3.08
CA ARG A 86 -10.97 -3.69 2.55
C ARG A 86 -10.73 -3.57 1.05
N GLN A 87 -10.59 -2.34 0.55
CA GLN A 87 -10.45 -2.07 -0.87
C GLN A 87 -9.17 -1.29 -1.18
N LEU A 88 -8.46 -1.75 -2.20
CA LEU A 88 -7.44 -0.98 -2.88
C LEU A 88 -8.11 -0.17 -3.99
N ARG A 89 -8.02 1.15 -3.92
CA ARG A 89 -8.65 2.06 -4.89
C ARG A 89 -7.60 2.89 -5.59
N GLY A 90 -7.64 2.91 -6.92
CA GLY A 90 -6.85 3.86 -7.71
C GLY A 90 -7.44 5.26 -7.58
N LEU A 91 -6.61 6.25 -7.26
CA LEU A 91 -7.01 7.64 -7.23
C LEU A 91 -7.09 8.21 -8.64
N THR A 92 -8.03 9.12 -8.83
CA THR A 92 -8.11 9.93 -10.04
C THR A 92 -7.25 11.19 -9.91
N ALA A 93 -6.85 11.81 -11.03
CA ALA A 93 -6.02 13.01 -11.02
C ALA A 93 -6.61 14.21 -10.25
N GLN A 94 -7.93 14.21 -9.97
CA GLN A 94 -8.60 15.23 -9.15
C GLN A 94 -8.40 15.00 -7.64
N GLU A 95 -8.08 13.78 -7.22
CA GLU A 95 -7.87 13.38 -5.82
C GLU A 95 -6.38 13.39 -5.42
N GLU A 96 -5.48 13.61 -6.40
CA GLU A 96 -4.04 13.77 -6.19
C GLU A 96 -3.64 15.23 -5.86
N SER A 97 -4.61 16.16 -5.83
CA SER A 97 -4.42 17.63 -5.70
C SER A 97 -4.52 18.15 -4.27
#